data_AF-A0A2V9J0E1-F1
#
_entry.id   AF-A0A2V9J0E1-F1
#
_cell.length_a   1.000
_cell.length_b   1.000
_cell.length_c   1.000
_cell.angle_alpha   90.00
_cell.angle_beta   90.00
_cell.angle_gamma   90.00
#
_symmetry.space_group_name_H-M   'P 1'
#
loop_
_entity.id
_entity.type
_entity.pdbx_description
1 polymer ?
#
loop_
_entity_poly.entity_id
_entity_poly.type
_entity_poly.pdbx_seq_one_letter_code
_entity_poly.pdbx_strand_id
1 'polypeptide(L)'
;MGIDGGSTSTKAVLLSEDGEVMVKCYQLSKGNPLEDTMEMFANLRKQVEDQGATVELLGVGSTGYAKDILKEVLRADVALVETVAHTEAALHFYPEADVICDVGGQDIKLIILQDGRVKDFKLNTQCSAGNGYFLQSTCVGFGFDVKEYADLAFSAKAMPMFGYGCAVFMQSDIVDFQRQGWKPEEIMAGLANVLPKNIWLYVSQIPNLSSLGNTFILQGGTQHNLAAVKAQVDFIESRFKDKGRKPNVIVHQHCGESGAIGAAIEARRLYGRGLRTNFIGFDAVKNISYATHRSEDTRCYFCKNKCLRTFIDVQILSADESWKKSKIPLAKGVKRLIVGNSCEKGLVEDVNDMREIKKGLDAMKKENPNMAEVGAKAAFRSYSPPLVADPLPQYAFTRKQKERARLMKRRKDLRIGVPRILNMYSVAPIFSAYFEALGIPAENLVYSDFTSETLYKEGAKRGAIDPCFPSKVGIPHVHNLLYVHHKKKPLDIIFCPMLDDLPSDLKFVQDHRACPTVVTTPEAVKAAFTKEGD
;
A
#
# COMPACT_ATOMS: atom_id res chain seq x y z
N MET A 1 -18.02 21.81 -9.41
CA MET A 1 -18.39 20.38 -9.28
C MET A 1 -17.15 19.56 -9.01
N GLY A 2 -17.27 18.51 -8.20
CA GLY A 2 -16.22 17.53 -8.01
C GLY A 2 -16.77 16.13 -8.17
N ILE A 3 -15.94 15.24 -8.72
CA ILE A 3 -16.30 13.86 -9.05
C ILE A 3 -15.24 12.94 -8.46
N ASP A 4 -15.68 11.93 -7.71
CA ASP A 4 -14.84 10.83 -7.26
C ASP A 4 -15.29 9.54 -7.94
N GLY A 5 -14.51 9.10 -8.94
CA GLY A 5 -14.70 7.82 -9.60
C GLY A 5 -13.89 6.73 -8.91
N GLY A 6 -14.42 6.20 -7.80
CA GLY A 6 -13.81 5.13 -7.03
C GLY A 6 -14.00 3.74 -7.64
N SER A 7 -13.36 2.72 -7.07
CA SER A 7 -13.46 1.33 -7.56
C SER A 7 -14.78 0.64 -7.25
N THR A 8 -15.48 1.06 -6.19
CA THR A 8 -16.78 0.49 -5.74
C THR A 8 -17.95 1.46 -5.88
N SER A 9 -17.67 2.76 -5.95
CA SER A 9 -18.70 3.80 -5.96
C SER A 9 -18.20 5.04 -6.65
N THR A 10 -19.13 5.69 -7.35
CA THR A 10 -18.95 6.96 -8.03
C THR A 10 -19.73 8.01 -7.26
N LYS A 11 -19.11 9.16 -6.98
CA LYS A 11 -19.73 10.25 -6.23
C LYS A 11 -19.51 11.55 -6.97
N ALA A 12 -20.45 12.46 -6.81
CA ALA A 12 -20.22 13.85 -7.19
C ALA A 12 -20.94 14.83 -6.29
N VAL A 13 -20.39 16.03 -6.24
CA VAL A 13 -20.94 17.14 -5.47
C VAL A 13 -20.91 18.44 -6.26
N LEU A 14 -21.95 19.25 -6.06
CA LEU A 14 -21.98 20.65 -6.44
C LEU A 14 -21.70 21.47 -5.20
N LEU A 15 -20.66 22.30 -5.28
CA LEU A 15 -20.35 23.30 -4.26
C LEU A 15 -20.82 24.68 -4.73
N SER A 16 -21.30 25.49 -3.79
CA SER A 16 -21.50 26.93 -4.00
C SER A 16 -20.15 27.66 -4.18
N GLU A 17 -20.20 28.92 -4.59
CA GLU A 17 -19.01 29.78 -4.64
C GLU A 17 -18.38 30.02 -3.26
N ASP A 18 -19.13 29.82 -2.18
CA ASP A 18 -18.65 29.89 -0.80
C ASP A 18 -18.04 28.57 -0.29
N GLY A 19 -18.21 27.49 -1.06
CA GLY A 19 -17.70 26.16 -0.72
C GLY A 19 -18.67 25.32 0.12
N GLU A 20 -19.97 25.67 0.12
CA GLU A 20 -21.02 24.87 0.77
C GLU A 20 -21.51 23.76 -0.17
N VAL A 21 -21.86 22.60 0.38
CA VAL A 21 -22.38 21.46 -0.40
C VAL A 21 -23.85 21.69 -0.72
N MET A 22 -24.16 21.93 -1.99
CA MET A 22 -25.52 22.22 -2.46
C MET A 22 -26.26 20.96 -2.90
N VAL A 23 -25.56 20.10 -3.65
CA VAL A 23 -26.13 18.86 -4.20
C VAL A 23 -25.09 17.76 -4.09
N LYS A 24 -25.53 16.55 -3.77
CA LYS A 24 -24.69 15.36 -3.71
C LYS A 24 -25.34 14.19 -4.45
N CYS A 25 -24.49 13.37 -5.03
CA CYS A 25 -24.87 12.09 -5.61
C CYS A 25 -23.85 11.05 -5.16
N TYR A 26 -24.35 9.96 -4.59
CA TYR A 26 -23.56 8.79 -4.24
C TYR A 26 -24.22 7.58 -4.88
N GLN A 27 -23.49 6.85 -5.70
CA GLN A 27 -23.96 5.63 -6.33
C GLN A 27 -22.90 4.53 -6.28
N LEU A 28 -23.36 3.29 -6.18
CA LEU A 28 -22.48 2.13 -6.33
C LEU A 28 -22.09 1.99 -7.81
N SER A 29 -20.82 1.68 -8.06
CA SER A 29 -20.33 1.53 -9.43
C SER A 29 -20.90 0.27 -10.06
N LYS A 30 -21.39 0.39 -11.29
CA LYS A 30 -21.83 -0.75 -12.11
C LYS A 30 -20.68 -1.40 -12.87
N GLY A 31 -19.44 -0.94 -12.65
CA GLY A 31 -18.22 -1.45 -13.27
C GLY A 31 -17.82 -0.70 -14.56
N ASN A 32 -18.65 0.22 -15.05
CA ASN A 32 -18.30 1.10 -16.15
C ASN A 32 -18.30 2.57 -15.69
N PRO A 33 -17.11 3.20 -15.50
CA PRO A 33 -17.02 4.54 -14.95
C PRO A 33 -17.66 5.62 -15.84
N LEU A 34 -17.79 5.38 -17.15
CA LEU A 34 -18.44 6.35 -18.06
C LEU A 34 -19.96 6.30 -17.93
N GLU A 35 -20.57 5.12 -17.93
CA GLU A 35 -22.01 4.95 -17.71
C GLU A 35 -22.41 5.54 -16.36
N ASP A 36 -21.68 5.16 -15.30
CA ASP A 36 -21.88 5.69 -13.96
C ASP A 36 -21.84 7.23 -13.98
N THR A 37 -20.84 7.80 -14.65
CA THR A 37 -20.71 9.26 -14.76
C THR A 37 -21.89 9.89 -15.49
N MET A 38 -22.32 9.34 -16.63
CA MET A 38 -23.46 9.88 -17.40
C MET A 38 -24.75 9.88 -16.58
N GLU A 39 -25.04 8.78 -15.88
CA GLU A 39 -26.19 8.66 -14.99
C GLU A 39 -26.13 9.69 -13.84
N MET A 40 -24.95 9.85 -13.25
CA MET A 40 -24.72 10.78 -12.14
C MET A 40 -24.91 12.25 -12.56
N PHE A 41 -24.41 12.65 -13.73
CA PHE A 41 -24.63 14.00 -14.27
C PHE A 41 -26.13 14.25 -14.55
N ALA A 42 -26.83 13.26 -15.11
CA ALA A 42 -28.27 13.36 -15.34
C ALA A 42 -29.04 13.49 -14.02
N ASN A 43 -28.66 12.71 -13.00
CA ASN A 43 -29.27 12.75 -11.67
C ASN A 43 -29.05 14.12 -11.00
N LEU A 44 -27.82 14.65 -11.00
CA LEU A 44 -27.51 15.96 -10.44
C LEU A 44 -28.28 17.09 -11.11
N ARG A 45 -28.33 17.10 -12.44
CA ARG A 45 -29.10 18.10 -13.20
C ARG A 45 -30.58 18.05 -12.83
N LYS A 46 -31.15 16.83 -12.79
CA LYS A 46 -32.54 16.62 -12.38
C LYS A 46 -32.82 17.12 -10.96
N GLN A 47 -31.94 16.84 -10.00
CA GLN A 47 -32.10 17.32 -8.61
C GLN A 47 -32.17 18.86 -8.53
N VAL A 48 -31.44 19.58 -9.39
CA VAL A 48 -31.49 21.05 -9.45
C VAL A 48 -32.75 21.53 -10.17
N GLU A 49 -33.09 20.94 -11.31
CA GLU A 49 -34.26 21.31 -12.11
C GLU A 49 -35.58 21.02 -11.39
N ASP A 50 -35.68 19.92 -10.62
CA ASP A 50 -36.83 19.58 -9.79
C ASP A 50 -37.12 20.64 -8.71
N GLN A 51 -36.12 21.45 -8.34
CA GLN A 51 -36.24 22.57 -7.41
C GLN A 51 -36.56 23.91 -8.12
N GLY A 52 -36.78 23.89 -9.43
CA GLY A 52 -37.07 25.10 -10.23
C GLY A 52 -35.85 25.96 -10.51
N ALA A 53 -34.63 25.42 -10.37
CA ALA A 53 -33.37 26.13 -10.61
C ALA A 53 -32.65 25.60 -11.87
N THR A 54 -31.71 26.41 -12.37
CA THR A 54 -30.79 26.01 -13.46
C THR A 54 -29.38 25.82 -12.91
N VAL A 55 -28.60 24.95 -13.55
CA VAL A 55 -27.21 24.67 -13.15
C VAL A 55 -26.21 25.07 -14.24
N GLU A 56 -25.21 25.85 -13.86
CA GLU A 56 -24.01 26.13 -14.64
C GLU A 56 -22.78 25.70 -13.83
N LEU A 57 -21.82 25.02 -14.47
CA LEU A 57 -20.60 24.60 -13.80
C LEU A 57 -19.48 25.59 -14.12
N LEU A 58 -18.96 26.26 -13.09
CA LEU A 58 -17.84 27.20 -13.21
C LEU A 58 -16.47 26.51 -13.19
N GLY A 59 -16.42 25.27 -12.71
CA GLY A 59 -15.23 24.43 -12.62
C GLY A 59 -15.58 22.98 -12.29
N VAL A 60 -14.80 22.04 -12.82
CA VAL A 60 -14.99 20.60 -12.64
C VAL A 60 -13.67 19.95 -12.20
N GLY A 61 -13.67 19.29 -11.05
CA GLY A 61 -12.55 18.48 -10.57
C GLY A 61 -12.89 16.99 -10.59
N SER A 62 -11.90 16.15 -10.87
CA SER A 62 -12.01 14.69 -10.75
C SER A 62 -10.98 14.12 -9.77
N THR A 63 -11.32 13.01 -9.13
CA THR A 63 -10.45 12.23 -8.24
C THR A 63 -10.81 10.75 -8.29
N GLY A 64 -10.15 9.94 -7.47
CA GLY A 64 -10.31 8.48 -7.42
C GLY A 64 -9.59 7.76 -8.56
N TYR A 65 -9.92 6.47 -8.73
CA TYR A 65 -9.31 5.59 -9.73
C TYR A 65 -9.58 6.05 -11.17
N ALA A 66 -10.74 6.67 -11.43
CA ALA A 66 -11.13 7.12 -12.76
C ALA A 66 -10.73 8.57 -13.07
N LYS A 67 -9.97 9.26 -12.19
CA LYS A 67 -9.71 10.71 -12.32
C LYS A 67 -9.20 11.15 -13.69
N ASP A 68 -8.27 10.39 -14.27
CA ASP A 68 -7.59 10.76 -15.51
C ASP A 68 -8.52 10.54 -16.71
N ILE A 69 -9.27 9.43 -16.71
CA ILE A 69 -10.34 9.16 -17.68
C ILE A 69 -11.37 10.29 -17.66
N LEU A 70 -11.84 10.65 -16.45
CA LEU A 70 -12.84 11.69 -16.27
C LEU A 70 -12.32 13.06 -16.71
N LYS A 71 -11.04 13.36 -16.43
CA LYS A 71 -10.40 14.59 -16.88
C LYS A 71 -10.36 14.68 -18.39
N GLU A 72 -10.01 13.60 -19.08
CA GLU A 72 -9.92 13.61 -20.53
C GLU A 72 -11.30 13.65 -21.20
N VAL A 73 -12.23 12.80 -20.76
CA VAL A 73 -13.55 12.65 -21.39
C VAL A 73 -14.45 13.84 -21.12
N LEU A 74 -14.49 14.32 -19.87
CA LEU A 74 -15.34 15.44 -19.49
C LEU A 74 -14.67 16.79 -19.75
N ARG A 75 -13.37 16.79 -20.09
CA ARG A 75 -12.51 17.98 -20.04
C ARG A 75 -12.55 18.65 -18.67
N ALA A 76 -12.47 17.84 -17.61
CA ALA A 76 -12.40 18.37 -16.25
C ALA A 76 -11.13 19.22 -16.10
N ASP A 77 -11.21 20.25 -15.27
CA ASP A 77 -10.19 21.28 -15.14
C ASP A 77 -8.99 20.78 -14.31
N VAL A 78 -9.23 19.83 -13.41
CA VAL A 78 -8.19 19.26 -12.53
C VAL A 78 -8.48 17.79 -12.25
N ALA A 79 -7.42 16.97 -12.26
CA ALA A 79 -7.43 15.59 -11.75
C ALA A 79 -6.59 15.55 -10.48
N LEU A 80 -7.25 15.52 -9.33
CA LEU A 80 -6.62 15.56 -8.02
C LEU A 80 -6.28 14.13 -7.56
N VAL A 81 -5.18 13.98 -6.83
CA VAL A 81 -4.88 12.71 -6.15
C VAL A 81 -5.88 12.53 -5.01
N GLU A 82 -6.43 11.33 -4.87
CA GLU A 82 -7.48 11.02 -3.90
C GLU A 82 -7.11 11.39 -2.46
N THR A 83 -5.90 11.06 -2.01
CA THR A 83 -5.44 11.43 -0.66
C THR A 83 -5.44 12.95 -0.43
N VAL A 84 -5.07 13.73 -1.45
CA VAL A 84 -5.12 15.20 -1.37
C VAL A 84 -6.57 15.66 -1.34
N ALA A 85 -7.44 15.11 -2.19
CA ALA A 85 -8.86 15.45 -2.19
C ALA A 85 -9.52 15.19 -0.82
N HIS A 86 -9.34 14.01 -0.24
CA HIS A 86 -9.86 13.69 1.09
C HIS A 86 -9.27 14.58 2.20
N THR A 87 -8.01 15.02 2.06
CA THR A 87 -7.37 15.96 2.99
C THR A 87 -7.99 17.35 2.89
N GLU A 88 -8.13 17.88 1.67
CA GLU A 88 -8.74 19.20 1.41
C GLU A 88 -10.18 19.24 1.92
N ALA A 89 -10.96 18.18 1.70
CA ALA A 89 -12.32 18.10 2.22
C ALA A 89 -12.33 18.12 3.76
N ALA A 90 -11.50 17.30 4.41
CA ALA A 90 -11.44 17.27 5.87
C ALA A 90 -11.02 18.62 6.46
N LEU A 91 -9.96 19.25 5.94
CA LEU A 91 -9.46 20.54 6.44
C LEU A 91 -10.42 21.70 6.18
N HIS A 92 -11.27 21.62 5.15
CA HIS A 92 -12.30 22.61 4.88
C HIS A 92 -13.40 22.63 5.97
N PHE A 93 -13.79 21.46 6.49
CA PHE A 93 -14.80 21.38 7.55
C PHE A 93 -14.23 21.31 8.97
N TYR A 94 -13.01 20.78 9.11
CA TYR A 94 -12.35 20.50 10.38
C TYR A 94 -10.87 20.94 10.31
N PRO A 95 -10.58 22.25 10.42
CA PRO A 95 -9.22 22.79 10.32
C PRO A 95 -8.23 22.21 11.35
N GLU A 96 -8.73 21.73 12.48
CA GLU A 96 -7.99 21.12 13.58
C GLU A 96 -7.79 19.60 13.45
N ALA A 97 -8.06 19.01 12.27
CA ALA A 97 -7.83 17.61 12.03
C ALA A 97 -6.35 17.22 12.19
N ASP A 98 -6.07 16.20 13.00
CA ASP A 98 -4.73 15.63 13.15
C ASP A 98 -4.58 14.32 12.35
N VAL A 99 -5.66 13.52 12.32
CA VAL A 99 -5.67 12.23 11.62
C VAL A 99 -6.94 12.12 10.80
N ILE A 100 -6.80 11.69 9.56
CA ILE A 100 -7.91 11.37 8.68
C ILE A 100 -7.87 9.86 8.42
N CYS A 101 -8.97 9.18 8.70
CA CYS A 101 -9.19 7.77 8.41
C CYS A 101 -10.26 7.63 7.33
N ASP A 102 -9.82 7.44 6.09
CA ASP A 102 -10.68 7.13 4.93
C ASP A 102 -10.79 5.60 4.76
N VAL A 103 -12.00 5.08 4.96
CA VAL A 103 -12.28 3.64 4.80
C VAL A 103 -13.21 3.46 3.60
N GLY A 104 -12.61 3.18 2.45
CA GLY A 104 -13.29 2.91 1.20
C GLY A 104 -13.80 1.47 1.10
N GLY A 105 -14.33 1.13 -0.08
CA GLY A 105 -14.77 -0.22 -0.38
C GLY A 105 -13.59 -1.19 -0.49
N GLN A 106 -12.51 -0.81 -1.16
CA GLN A 106 -11.37 -1.69 -1.41
C GLN A 106 -10.11 -1.31 -0.63
N ASP A 107 -10.00 -0.06 -0.18
CA ASP A 107 -8.80 0.46 0.44
C ASP A 107 -9.07 1.19 1.76
N ILE A 108 -8.02 1.30 2.55
CA ILE A 108 -7.97 2.03 3.82
C ILE A 108 -6.82 3.02 3.71
N LYS A 109 -7.09 4.29 4.06
CA LYS A 109 -6.10 5.36 4.04
C LYS A 109 -6.10 6.08 5.37
N LEU A 110 -4.93 6.11 5.99
CA LEU A 110 -4.68 6.93 7.16
C LEU A 110 -3.78 8.08 6.72
N ILE A 111 -4.24 9.30 6.87
CA ILE A 111 -3.46 10.50 6.54
C ILE A 111 -3.19 11.21 7.87
N ILE A 112 -1.92 11.39 8.19
CA ILE A 112 -1.46 12.00 9.44
C ILE A 112 -1.01 13.41 9.12
N LEU A 113 -1.60 14.37 9.81
CA LEU A 113 -1.36 15.79 9.63
C LEU A 113 -0.43 16.33 10.72
N GLN A 114 0.30 17.39 10.38
CA GLN A 114 1.04 18.22 11.30
C GLN A 114 0.91 19.66 10.81
N ASP A 115 0.35 20.52 11.65
CA ASP A 115 0.11 21.94 11.35
C ASP A 115 -0.68 22.14 10.04
N GLY A 116 -1.75 21.36 9.86
CA GLY A 116 -2.61 21.40 8.66
C GLY A 116 -1.96 20.86 7.38
N ARG A 117 -0.81 20.19 7.47
CA ARG A 117 -0.10 19.61 6.32
C ARG A 117 0.10 18.11 6.49
N VAL A 118 0.09 17.38 5.37
CA VAL A 118 0.35 15.93 5.38
C VAL A 118 1.79 15.65 5.80
N LYS A 119 1.96 15.00 6.95
CA LYS A 119 3.24 14.53 7.48
C LYS A 119 3.58 13.13 6.98
N ASP A 120 2.58 12.24 7.01
CA ASP A 120 2.72 10.82 6.66
C ASP A 120 1.37 10.28 6.19
N PHE A 121 1.39 9.18 5.46
CA PHE A 121 0.19 8.43 5.10
C PHE A 121 0.46 6.93 5.13
N LYS A 122 -0.53 6.14 5.59
CA LYS A 122 -0.54 4.68 5.52
C LYS A 122 -1.68 4.24 4.62
N LEU A 123 -1.36 3.37 3.67
CA LEU A 123 -2.28 2.90 2.64
C LEU A 123 -2.31 1.38 2.66
N ASN A 124 -3.51 0.82 2.62
CA ASN A 124 -3.70 -0.60 2.33
C ASN A 124 -4.63 -0.74 1.11
N THR A 125 -4.06 -1.15 -0.01
CA THR A 125 -4.76 -1.31 -1.30
C THR A 125 -4.76 -2.76 -1.81
N GLN A 126 -4.03 -3.66 -1.15
CA GLN A 126 -3.83 -5.05 -1.62
C GLN A 126 -4.58 -6.08 -0.77
N CYS A 127 -5.00 -5.72 0.44
CA CYS A 127 -5.64 -6.64 1.37
C CYS A 127 -7.11 -6.28 1.59
N SER A 128 -8.01 -7.21 1.29
CA SER A 128 -9.46 -7.03 1.50
C SER A 128 -9.88 -7.03 2.97
N ALA A 129 -8.94 -7.25 3.88
CA ALA A 129 -9.27 -7.34 5.28
C ALA A 129 -9.49 -5.97 5.91
N GLY A 130 -10.71 -5.76 6.41
CA GLY A 130 -11.08 -4.50 7.06
C GLY A 130 -11.37 -3.37 6.09
N ASN A 131 -11.80 -3.65 4.86
CA ASN A 131 -12.40 -2.63 4.00
C ASN A 131 -13.92 -2.81 3.90
N GLY A 132 -14.61 -1.80 3.37
CA GLY A 132 -16.07 -1.80 3.30
C GLY A 132 -16.65 -2.92 2.43
N TYR A 133 -15.94 -3.34 1.38
CA TYR A 133 -16.41 -4.40 0.48
C TYR A 133 -16.51 -5.75 1.19
N PHE A 134 -15.59 -6.06 2.10
CA PHE A 134 -15.69 -7.28 2.89
C PHE A 134 -16.97 -7.30 3.73
N LEU A 135 -17.23 -6.24 4.50
CA LEU A 135 -18.46 -6.10 5.31
C LEU A 135 -19.72 -6.17 4.42
N GLN A 136 -19.71 -5.48 3.29
CA GLN A 136 -20.81 -5.49 2.32
C GLN A 136 -21.05 -6.90 1.77
N SER A 137 -20.01 -7.59 1.31
CA SER A 137 -20.13 -8.93 0.72
C SER A 137 -20.64 -9.96 1.71
N THR A 138 -20.26 -9.86 2.99
CA THR A 138 -20.77 -10.74 4.04
C THR A 138 -22.24 -10.47 4.35
N CYS A 139 -22.64 -9.20 4.45
CA CYS A 139 -24.03 -8.82 4.69
C CYS A 139 -24.97 -9.30 3.58
N VAL A 140 -24.57 -9.08 2.31
CA VAL A 140 -25.27 -9.61 1.13
C VAL A 140 -25.27 -11.13 1.13
N GLY A 141 -24.16 -11.77 1.53
CA GLY A 141 -24.06 -13.22 1.68
C GLY A 141 -25.02 -13.81 2.71
N PHE A 142 -25.42 -13.04 3.72
CA PHE A 142 -26.48 -13.40 4.67
C PHE A 142 -27.89 -13.05 4.20
N GLY A 143 -28.03 -12.41 3.03
CA GLY A 143 -29.32 -12.08 2.43
C GLY A 143 -29.91 -10.73 2.88
N PHE A 144 -29.09 -9.83 3.42
CA PHE A 144 -29.51 -8.50 3.85
C PHE A 144 -28.98 -7.39 2.92
N ASP A 145 -29.67 -6.25 2.87
CA ASP A 145 -29.15 -5.06 2.21
C ASP A 145 -28.04 -4.44 3.08
N VAL A 146 -26.99 -3.92 2.45
CA VAL A 146 -25.86 -3.29 3.15
C VAL A 146 -26.29 -2.12 4.04
N LYS A 147 -27.40 -1.45 3.73
CA LYS A 147 -27.98 -0.36 4.54
C LYS A 147 -28.53 -0.87 5.88
N GLU A 148 -28.93 -2.14 5.94
CA GLU A 148 -29.46 -2.76 7.15
C GLU A 148 -28.35 -3.25 8.10
N TYR A 149 -27.08 -3.25 7.65
CA TYR A 149 -25.96 -3.80 8.41
C TYR A 149 -25.91 -3.27 9.84
N ALA A 150 -25.95 -1.94 10.01
CA ALA A 150 -25.74 -1.31 11.30
C ALA A 150 -26.85 -1.68 12.29
N ASP A 151 -28.11 -1.62 11.86
CA ASP A 151 -29.27 -1.93 12.69
C ASP A 151 -29.28 -3.40 13.10
N LEU A 152 -28.93 -4.29 12.18
CA LEU A 152 -28.78 -5.72 12.49
C LEU A 152 -27.66 -5.92 13.51
N ALA A 153 -26.46 -5.40 13.26
CA ALA A 153 -25.33 -5.53 14.18
C ALA A 153 -25.64 -4.95 15.58
N PHE A 154 -26.39 -3.85 15.68
CA PHE A 154 -26.80 -3.28 16.98
C PHE A 154 -27.88 -4.08 17.70
N SER A 155 -28.64 -4.91 16.99
CA SER A 155 -29.63 -5.82 17.60
C SER A 155 -28.98 -7.04 18.29
N ALA A 156 -27.70 -7.29 18.02
CA ALA A 156 -26.96 -8.41 18.58
C ALA A 156 -26.80 -8.28 20.10
N LYS A 157 -27.07 -9.37 20.84
CA LYS A 157 -26.88 -9.42 22.30
C LYS A 157 -25.48 -9.86 22.71
N ALA A 158 -24.78 -10.54 21.80
CA ALA A 158 -23.41 -10.98 21.93
C ALA A 158 -22.76 -10.97 20.53
N MET A 159 -21.43 -11.06 20.49
CA MET A 159 -20.69 -11.20 19.23
C MET A 159 -19.56 -12.22 19.40
N PRO A 160 -19.23 -13.01 18.38
CA PRO A 160 -18.08 -13.90 18.41
C PRO A 160 -16.78 -13.09 18.37
N MET A 161 -15.72 -13.65 18.93
CA MET A 161 -14.39 -13.06 18.85
C MET A 161 -13.66 -13.53 17.60
N PHE A 162 -13.60 -12.65 16.61
CA PHE A 162 -12.77 -12.85 15.43
C PHE A 162 -11.30 -12.50 15.69
N GLY A 163 -10.41 -13.21 14.99
CA GLY A 163 -9.06 -12.72 14.72
C GLY A 163 -9.09 -11.45 13.85
N TYR A 164 -7.97 -10.74 13.80
CA TYR A 164 -7.74 -9.66 12.83
C TYR A 164 -6.58 -10.07 11.92
N GLY A 165 -6.49 -9.52 10.70
CA GLY A 165 -5.55 -10.00 9.70
C GLY A 165 -6.25 -10.43 8.41
N CYS A 166 -6.04 -11.64 7.89
CA CYS A 166 -6.45 -12.00 6.53
C CYS A 166 -7.97 -12.21 6.37
N ALA A 167 -8.56 -11.66 5.31
CA ALA A 167 -9.98 -11.83 4.97
C ALA A 167 -10.37 -13.29 4.69
N VAL A 168 -9.46 -14.10 4.15
CA VAL A 168 -9.70 -15.54 3.90
C VAL A 168 -9.89 -16.30 5.21
N PHE A 169 -9.08 -16.01 6.23
CA PHE A 169 -9.25 -16.62 7.54
C PHE A 169 -10.54 -16.14 8.21
N MET A 170 -10.87 -14.85 8.09
CA MET A 170 -12.16 -14.35 8.58
C MET A 170 -13.36 -15.02 7.87
N GLN A 171 -13.26 -15.35 6.57
CA GLN A 171 -14.29 -16.13 5.88
C GLN A 171 -14.43 -17.54 6.42
N SER A 172 -13.31 -18.20 6.75
CA SER A 172 -13.33 -19.50 7.43
C SER A 172 -13.97 -19.39 8.82
N ASP A 173 -13.59 -18.38 9.60
CA ASP A 173 -14.15 -18.11 10.93
C ASP A 173 -15.67 -17.87 10.86
N ILE A 174 -16.17 -17.15 9.85
CA ILE A 174 -17.62 -16.96 9.64
C ILE A 174 -18.33 -18.31 9.55
N VAL A 175 -17.82 -19.24 8.72
CA VAL A 175 -18.43 -20.57 8.54
C VAL A 175 -18.41 -21.36 9.84
N ASP A 176 -17.31 -21.29 10.60
CA ASP A 176 -17.20 -21.99 11.88
C ASP A 176 -18.13 -21.39 12.94
N PHE A 177 -18.30 -20.07 12.98
CA PHE A 177 -19.28 -19.43 13.86
C PHE A 177 -20.72 -19.76 13.46
N GLN A 178 -21.04 -19.83 12.17
CA GLN A 178 -22.35 -20.32 11.72
C GLN A 178 -22.61 -21.74 12.20
N ARG A 179 -21.60 -22.64 12.13
CA ARG A 179 -21.71 -24.02 12.64
C ARG A 179 -21.90 -24.08 14.16
N GLN A 180 -21.34 -23.14 14.90
CA GLN A 180 -21.53 -23.00 16.34
C GLN A 180 -22.90 -22.39 16.71
N GLY A 181 -23.71 -21.98 15.73
CA GLY A 181 -25.05 -21.43 15.95
C GLY A 181 -25.10 -19.92 16.17
N TRP A 182 -24.01 -19.20 15.92
CA TRP A 182 -24.02 -17.73 15.94
C TRP A 182 -24.93 -17.20 14.85
N LYS A 183 -25.72 -16.17 15.20
CA LYS A 183 -26.68 -15.58 14.27
C LYS A 183 -26.01 -14.55 13.35
N PRO A 184 -26.58 -14.24 12.18
CA PRO A 184 -26.02 -13.25 11.25
C PRO A 184 -25.77 -11.88 11.91
N GLU A 185 -26.69 -11.39 12.73
CA GLU A 185 -26.55 -10.12 13.45
C GLU A 185 -25.34 -10.10 14.40
N GLU A 186 -25.11 -11.21 15.11
CA GLU A 186 -24.00 -11.36 16.05
C GLU A 186 -22.66 -11.44 15.31
N ILE A 187 -22.62 -12.19 14.20
CA ILE A 187 -21.45 -12.28 13.33
C ILE A 187 -21.10 -10.90 12.74
N MET A 188 -22.09 -10.15 12.24
CA MET A 188 -21.88 -8.81 11.70
C MET A 188 -21.36 -7.83 12.77
N ALA A 189 -21.88 -7.89 14.00
CA ALA A 189 -21.34 -7.13 15.12
C ALA A 189 -19.86 -7.49 15.39
N GLY A 190 -19.53 -8.78 15.36
CA GLY A 190 -18.15 -9.26 15.49
C GLY A 190 -17.22 -8.72 14.41
N LEU A 191 -17.66 -8.72 13.15
CA LEU A 191 -16.88 -8.21 12.02
C LEU A 191 -16.68 -6.70 12.06
N ALA A 192 -17.72 -5.93 12.44
CA ALA A 192 -17.59 -4.49 12.67
C ALA A 192 -16.52 -4.19 13.74
N ASN A 193 -16.46 -5.00 14.80
CA ASN A 193 -15.45 -4.88 15.85
C ASN A 193 -14.02 -5.28 15.42
N VAL A 194 -13.86 -6.00 14.31
CA VAL A 194 -12.54 -6.33 13.74
C VAL A 194 -12.00 -5.20 12.87
N LEU A 195 -12.87 -4.47 12.19
CA LEU A 195 -12.50 -3.36 11.31
C LEU A 195 -11.43 -2.43 11.91
N PRO A 196 -11.62 -1.85 13.10
CA PRO A 196 -10.61 -0.96 13.67
C PRO A 196 -9.30 -1.67 14.05
N LYS A 197 -9.33 -2.97 14.36
CA LYS A 197 -8.09 -3.74 14.61
C LYS A 197 -7.26 -3.83 13.33
N ASN A 198 -7.90 -4.09 12.18
CA ASN A 198 -7.21 -4.09 10.90
C ASN A 198 -6.68 -2.70 10.56
N ILE A 199 -7.47 -1.64 10.74
CA ILE A 199 -7.03 -0.26 10.47
C ILE A 199 -5.83 0.12 11.35
N TRP A 200 -5.95 0.00 12.67
CA TRP A 200 -4.99 0.60 13.59
C TRP A 200 -3.83 -0.33 13.99
N LEU A 201 -4.03 -1.65 14.02
CA LEU A 201 -2.96 -2.58 14.37
C LEU A 201 -2.21 -3.10 13.14
N TYR A 202 -2.93 -3.39 12.06
CA TYR A 202 -2.33 -4.00 10.87
C TYR A 202 -1.86 -2.96 9.83
N VAL A 203 -2.70 -1.98 9.50
CA VAL A 203 -2.37 -0.95 8.49
C VAL A 203 -1.53 0.17 9.10
N SER A 204 -1.97 0.75 10.22
CA SER A 204 -1.24 1.84 10.88
C SER A 204 0.07 1.35 11.48
N GLN A 205 0.02 0.21 12.19
CA GLN A 205 1.13 -0.30 13.03
C GLN A 205 1.59 0.70 14.09
N ILE A 206 0.70 1.61 14.51
CA ILE A 206 1.01 2.66 15.49
C ILE A 206 0.42 2.22 16.84
N PRO A 207 1.27 1.85 17.82
CA PRO A 207 0.80 1.28 19.08
C PRO A 207 0.15 2.33 20.00
N ASN A 208 0.54 3.60 19.89
CA ASN A 208 0.01 4.70 20.70
C ASN A 208 -0.66 5.78 19.84
N LEU A 209 -1.99 5.79 19.81
CA LEU A 209 -2.75 6.73 18.98
C LEU A 209 -2.63 8.19 19.44
N SER A 210 -2.34 8.46 20.71
CA SER A 210 -2.17 9.84 21.21
C SER A 210 -0.94 10.56 20.64
N SER A 211 0.01 9.81 20.08
CA SER A 211 1.16 10.37 19.36
C SER A 211 0.79 11.01 18.01
N LEU A 212 -0.42 10.73 17.51
CA LEU A 212 -0.89 11.21 16.22
C LEU A 212 -1.66 12.54 16.30
N GLY A 213 -1.89 13.05 17.51
CA GLY A 213 -2.81 14.17 17.76
C GLY A 213 -4.06 13.69 18.50
N ASN A 214 -5.05 14.56 18.66
CA ASN A 214 -6.30 14.25 19.37
C ASN A 214 -7.53 14.30 18.47
N THR A 215 -7.50 14.95 17.31
CA THR A 215 -8.68 15.04 16.42
C THR A 215 -8.58 14.02 15.27
N PHE A 216 -9.49 13.04 15.30
CA PHE A 216 -9.60 11.97 14.30
C PHE A 216 -10.84 12.19 13.44
N ILE A 217 -10.67 12.38 12.14
CA ILE A 217 -11.77 12.51 11.17
C ILE A 217 -11.98 11.18 10.47
N LEU A 218 -13.14 10.57 10.69
CA LEU A 218 -13.57 9.34 10.02
C LEU A 218 -14.34 9.70 8.75
N GLN A 219 -13.87 9.21 7.61
CA GLN A 219 -14.49 9.41 6.29
C GLN A 219 -14.41 8.13 5.43
N GLY A 220 -14.97 8.19 4.23
CA GLY A 220 -15.15 7.04 3.34
C GLY A 220 -16.53 6.40 3.49
N GLY A 221 -16.98 5.70 2.43
CA GLY A 221 -18.33 5.13 2.36
C GLY A 221 -18.65 4.10 3.44
N THR A 222 -17.63 3.45 4.01
CA THR A 222 -17.81 2.49 5.12
C THR A 222 -18.35 3.18 6.38
N GLN A 223 -18.10 4.48 6.55
CA GLN A 223 -18.56 5.23 7.72
C GLN A 223 -20.06 5.52 7.72
N HIS A 224 -20.79 5.19 6.65
CA HIS A 224 -22.26 5.12 6.69
C HIS A 224 -22.76 3.98 7.58
N ASN A 225 -21.96 2.94 7.77
CA ASN A 225 -22.28 1.85 8.68
C ASN A 225 -21.95 2.28 10.12
N LEU A 226 -22.97 2.66 10.89
CA LEU A 226 -22.79 3.15 12.25
C LEU A 226 -22.23 2.10 13.22
N ALA A 227 -22.39 0.80 12.95
CA ALA A 227 -21.74 -0.24 13.76
C ALA A 227 -20.21 -0.22 13.55
N ALA A 228 -19.76 0.00 12.30
CA ALA A 228 -18.34 0.18 11.97
C ALA A 228 -17.76 1.47 12.57
N VAL A 229 -18.54 2.57 12.58
CA VAL A 229 -18.16 3.82 13.25
C VAL A 229 -18.02 3.60 14.74
N LYS A 230 -19.04 3.01 15.39
CA LYS A 230 -19.04 2.77 16.83
C LYS A 230 -17.85 1.93 17.27
N ALA A 231 -17.57 0.85 16.54
CA ALA A 231 -16.38 0.03 16.78
C ALA A 231 -15.07 0.82 16.65
N GLN A 232 -14.96 1.72 15.66
CA GLN A 232 -13.79 2.59 15.52
C GLN A 232 -13.64 3.57 16.68
N VAL A 233 -14.73 4.23 17.10
CA VAL A 233 -14.73 5.15 18.25
C VAL A 233 -14.25 4.41 19.51
N ASP A 234 -14.85 3.26 19.81
CA ASP A 234 -14.50 2.45 20.99
C ASP A 234 -13.04 1.99 20.96
N PHE A 235 -12.55 1.59 19.78
CA PHE A 235 -11.17 1.20 19.62
C PHE A 235 -10.22 2.38 19.84
N ILE A 236 -10.49 3.54 19.23
CA ILE A 236 -9.65 4.73 19.37
C ILE A 236 -9.62 5.17 20.83
N GLU A 237 -10.77 5.28 21.49
CA GLU A 237 -10.88 5.63 22.90
C GLU A 237 -10.11 4.66 23.80
N SER A 238 -10.23 3.34 23.57
CA SER A 238 -9.52 2.34 24.37
C SER A 238 -8.00 2.32 24.17
N ARG A 239 -7.52 2.79 23.01
CA ARG A 239 -6.09 2.82 22.65
C ARG A 239 -5.45 4.20 22.78
N PHE A 240 -6.24 5.24 23.02
CA PHE A 240 -5.75 6.58 23.25
C PHE A 240 -5.21 6.74 24.66
N LYS A 241 -3.88 6.63 24.83
CA LYS A 241 -3.20 6.73 26.12
C LYS A 241 -2.57 8.12 26.26
N ASP A 242 -3.28 9.04 26.87
CA ASP A 242 -2.79 10.39 27.19
C ASP A 242 -3.34 10.85 28.55
N LYS A 243 -2.49 11.52 29.35
CA LYS A 243 -2.90 12.08 30.64
C LYS A 243 -3.31 13.53 30.44
N GLY A 244 -4.60 13.76 30.21
CA GLY A 244 -5.18 15.11 30.16
C GLY A 244 -5.96 15.43 28.89
N ARG A 245 -5.82 14.63 27.83
CA ARG A 245 -6.62 14.75 26.61
C ARG A 245 -7.41 13.48 26.35
N LYS A 246 -8.59 13.65 25.75
CA LYS A 246 -9.40 12.57 25.18
C LYS A 246 -9.32 12.67 23.65
N PRO A 247 -9.45 11.55 22.92
CA PRO A 247 -9.59 11.63 21.49
C PRO A 247 -10.91 12.34 21.15
N ASN A 248 -10.85 13.26 20.21
CA ASN A 248 -11.99 13.88 19.56
C ASN A 248 -12.21 13.14 18.23
N VAL A 249 -13.12 12.18 18.22
CA VAL A 249 -13.42 11.38 17.03
C VAL A 249 -14.66 11.96 16.35
N ILE A 250 -14.49 12.46 15.13
CA ILE A 250 -15.53 13.12 14.35
C ILE A 250 -15.79 12.28 13.10
N VAL A 251 -17.06 11.95 12.83
CA VAL A 251 -17.45 11.43 11.52
C VAL A 251 -17.71 12.61 10.61
N HIS A 252 -17.02 12.64 9.46
CA HIS A 252 -17.22 13.68 8.47
C HIS A 252 -18.70 13.71 8.02
N GLN A 253 -19.36 14.87 8.07
CA GLN A 253 -20.78 14.99 7.75
C GLN A 253 -21.16 14.55 6.32
N HIS A 254 -20.18 14.56 5.42
CA HIS A 254 -20.25 14.03 4.06
C HIS A 254 -19.21 12.92 3.83
N CYS A 255 -19.16 11.94 4.75
CA CYS A 255 -18.12 10.91 4.77
C CYS A 255 -18.00 10.13 3.45
N GLY A 256 -19.12 9.81 2.78
CA GLY A 256 -19.12 9.08 1.52
C GLY A 256 -18.62 9.90 0.32
N GLU A 257 -18.77 11.22 0.35
CA GLU A 257 -18.50 12.12 -0.77
C GLU A 257 -17.24 12.98 -0.56
N SER A 258 -16.47 12.76 0.50
CA SER A 258 -15.34 13.61 0.88
C SER A 258 -14.30 13.77 -0.24
N GLY A 259 -13.97 12.70 -0.98
CA GLY A 259 -13.10 12.79 -2.15
C GLY A 259 -13.65 13.73 -3.23
N ALA A 260 -14.93 13.62 -3.56
CA ALA A 260 -15.57 14.49 -4.55
C ALA A 260 -15.60 15.96 -4.07
N ILE A 261 -15.80 16.20 -2.76
CA ILE A 261 -15.75 17.54 -2.18
C ILE A 261 -14.36 18.16 -2.33
N GLY A 262 -13.29 17.43 -2.00
CA GLY A 262 -11.94 17.91 -2.17
C GLY A 262 -11.61 18.28 -3.62
N ALA A 263 -12.05 17.46 -4.57
CA ALA A 263 -11.90 17.76 -5.99
C ALA A 263 -12.67 19.03 -6.40
N ALA A 264 -13.86 19.24 -5.85
CA ALA A 264 -14.66 20.44 -6.10
C ALA A 264 -14.02 21.71 -5.50
N ILE A 265 -13.45 21.61 -4.29
CA ILE A 265 -12.71 22.70 -3.62
C ILE A 265 -11.52 23.13 -4.47
N GLU A 266 -10.75 22.17 -5.00
CA GLU A 266 -9.61 22.48 -5.86
C GLU A 266 -10.05 23.14 -7.17
N ALA A 267 -11.11 22.64 -7.82
CA ALA A 267 -11.67 23.26 -9.01
C ALA A 267 -12.16 24.71 -8.75
N ARG A 268 -12.83 24.93 -7.61
CA ARG A 268 -13.24 26.28 -7.15
C ARG A 268 -12.04 27.19 -6.92
N ARG A 269 -10.97 26.68 -6.30
CA ARG A 269 -9.72 27.43 -6.07
C ARG A 269 -9.07 27.86 -7.38
N LEU A 270 -9.05 27.00 -8.40
CA LEU A 270 -8.55 27.33 -9.73
C LEU A 270 -9.43 28.36 -10.43
N TYR A 271 -10.76 28.24 -10.31
CA TYR A 271 -11.70 29.23 -10.84
C TYR A 271 -11.48 30.63 -10.22
N GLY A 272 -11.29 30.70 -8.91
CA GLY A 272 -10.95 31.94 -8.19
C GLY A 272 -9.60 32.53 -8.59
N ARG A 273 -8.69 31.73 -9.16
CA ARG A 273 -7.42 32.18 -9.76
C ARG A 273 -7.53 32.58 -11.23
N GLY A 274 -8.74 32.62 -11.78
CA GLY A 274 -9.02 33.04 -13.15
C GLY A 274 -9.11 31.90 -14.17
N LEU A 275 -8.98 30.63 -13.76
CA LEU A 275 -9.28 29.52 -14.67
C LEU A 275 -10.76 29.55 -15.04
N ARG A 276 -11.08 29.29 -16.30
CA ARG A 276 -12.46 29.09 -16.77
C ARG A 276 -12.58 27.70 -17.33
N THR A 277 -13.67 27.04 -17.02
CA THR A 277 -13.81 25.62 -17.28
C THR A 277 -13.80 25.30 -18.77
N ASN A 278 -13.18 24.18 -19.13
CA ASN A 278 -13.29 23.60 -20.48
C ASN A 278 -14.29 22.43 -20.53
N PHE A 279 -15.06 22.24 -19.46
CA PHE A 279 -16.05 21.18 -19.34
C PHE A 279 -16.99 21.14 -20.56
N ILE A 280 -17.24 19.94 -21.06
CA ILE A 280 -17.99 19.73 -22.31
C ILE A 280 -19.47 20.12 -22.24
N GLY A 281 -20.02 20.35 -21.04
CA GLY A 281 -21.42 20.68 -20.81
C GLY A 281 -22.31 19.44 -20.57
N PHE A 282 -23.40 19.62 -19.83
CA PHE A 282 -24.30 18.52 -19.45
C PHE A 282 -24.88 17.75 -20.65
N ASP A 283 -25.27 18.46 -21.71
CA ASP A 283 -25.85 17.83 -22.91
C ASP A 283 -24.82 17.00 -23.68
N ALA A 284 -23.56 17.44 -23.72
CA ALA A 284 -22.49 16.66 -24.33
C ALA A 284 -22.18 15.40 -23.51
N VAL A 285 -22.19 15.50 -22.17
CA VAL A 285 -22.02 14.33 -21.28
C VAL A 285 -23.07 13.26 -21.56
N LYS A 286 -24.34 13.66 -21.71
CA LYS A 286 -25.44 12.74 -22.04
C LYS A 286 -25.24 11.97 -23.35
N ASN A 287 -24.49 12.55 -24.29
CA ASN A 287 -24.27 12.01 -25.62
C ASN A 287 -22.87 11.37 -25.80
N ILE A 288 -22.14 11.11 -24.70
CA ILE A 288 -20.87 10.38 -24.78
C ILE A 288 -21.14 8.98 -25.32
N SER A 289 -20.53 8.68 -26.47
CA SER A 289 -20.54 7.34 -27.08
C SER A 289 -19.22 6.65 -26.76
N TYR A 290 -19.27 5.39 -26.33
CA TYR A 290 -18.07 4.58 -26.11
C TYR A 290 -18.29 3.12 -26.53
N ALA A 291 -17.19 2.43 -26.83
CA ALA A 291 -17.15 1.00 -27.03
C ALA A 291 -16.12 0.36 -26.08
N THR A 292 -16.46 -0.76 -25.46
CA THR A 292 -15.57 -1.47 -24.53
C THR A 292 -15.06 -2.76 -25.15
N HIS A 293 -13.74 -2.97 -25.10
CA HIS A 293 -13.07 -4.17 -25.60
C HIS A 293 -12.24 -4.83 -24.51
N ARG A 294 -12.42 -6.14 -24.33
CA ARG A 294 -11.62 -6.96 -23.40
C ARG A 294 -11.45 -8.37 -23.96
N SER A 295 -10.28 -8.64 -24.54
CA SER A 295 -9.93 -9.91 -25.16
C SER A 295 -8.42 -10.18 -25.05
N GLU A 296 -7.94 -11.32 -25.54
CA GLU A 296 -6.50 -11.59 -25.60
C GLU A 296 -5.71 -10.53 -26.39
N ASP A 297 -6.34 -9.82 -27.33
CA ASP A 297 -5.72 -8.72 -28.07
C ASP A 297 -5.40 -7.53 -27.17
N THR A 298 -6.17 -7.34 -26.11
CA THR A 298 -5.92 -6.30 -25.09
C THR A 298 -4.86 -6.71 -24.08
N ARG A 299 -4.27 -7.92 -24.13
CA ARG A 299 -3.28 -8.36 -23.15
C ARG A 299 -1.95 -7.59 -23.30
N CYS A 300 -1.44 -7.08 -22.17
CA CYS A 300 -0.13 -6.43 -22.10
C CYS A 300 0.99 -7.48 -22.05
N TYR A 301 2.09 -7.28 -22.77
CA TYR A 301 3.25 -8.19 -22.76
C TYR A 301 4.57 -7.50 -22.38
N PHE A 302 4.52 -6.28 -21.84
CA PHE A 302 5.71 -5.52 -21.47
C PHE A 302 6.48 -6.10 -20.27
N CYS A 303 5.86 -6.99 -19.51
CA CYS A 303 6.51 -7.72 -18.42
C CYS A 303 5.89 -9.12 -18.24
N LYS A 304 6.45 -9.90 -17.31
CA LYS A 304 6.03 -11.29 -17.05
C LYS A 304 4.59 -11.41 -16.51
N ASN A 305 4.01 -10.36 -15.93
CA ASN A 305 2.65 -10.40 -15.36
C ASN A 305 1.56 -10.58 -16.42
N LYS A 306 1.86 -10.23 -17.68
CA LYS A 306 0.96 -10.39 -18.83
C LYS A 306 -0.49 -9.97 -18.57
N CYS A 307 -0.71 -8.80 -17.96
CA CYS A 307 -2.01 -8.36 -17.47
C CYS A 307 -3.04 -8.24 -18.61
N LEU A 308 -4.27 -8.72 -18.38
CA LEU A 308 -5.40 -8.50 -19.27
C LEU A 308 -5.95 -7.09 -19.02
N ARG A 309 -6.02 -6.25 -20.05
CA ARG A 309 -6.47 -4.86 -19.97
C ARG A 309 -7.89 -4.73 -20.50
N THR A 310 -8.55 -3.61 -20.21
CA THR A 310 -9.82 -3.25 -20.85
C THR A 310 -9.59 -1.97 -21.63
N PHE A 311 -9.96 -1.95 -22.90
CA PHE A 311 -9.91 -0.75 -23.74
C PHE A 311 -11.29 -0.13 -23.79
N ILE A 312 -11.37 1.17 -23.59
CA ILE A 312 -12.59 1.96 -23.69
C ILE A 312 -12.35 3.01 -24.76
N ASP A 313 -13.06 2.88 -25.85
CA ASP A 313 -12.96 3.71 -27.04
C ASP A 313 -14.03 4.77 -26.97
N VAL A 314 -13.67 5.99 -26.59
CA VAL A 314 -14.59 7.10 -26.37
C VAL A 314 -14.58 8.03 -27.56
N GLN A 315 -15.77 8.35 -28.09
CA GLN A 315 -15.89 9.34 -29.14
C GLN A 315 -15.67 10.73 -28.56
N ILE A 316 -14.67 11.44 -29.07
CA ILE A 316 -14.30 12.77 -28.60
C ILE A 316 -14.36 13.77 -29.75
N LEU A 317 -14.66 15.03 -29.43
CA LEU A 317 -14.83 16.10 -30.42
C LEU A 317 -13.51 16.46 -31.14
N SER A 318 -12.36 16.17 -30.52
CA SER A 318 -11.03 16.38 -31.10
C SER A 318 -10.47 15.05 -31.63
N ALA A 319 -10.00 15.03 -32.88
CA ALA A 319 -9.28 13.87 -33.41
C ALA A 319 -7.96 13.67 -32.64
N ASP A 320 -7.92 12.72 -31.70
CA ASP A 320 -6.68 12.28 -31.06
C ASP A 320 -6.11 11.11 -31.87
N GLU A 321 -5.04 11.38 -32.63
CA GLU A 321 -4.31 10.37 -33.41
C GLU A 321 -3.17 9.71 -32.62
N SER A 322 -3.15 9.83 -31.28
CA SER A 322 -2.10 9.26 -30.42
C SER A 322 -1.90 7.76 -30.63
N TRP A 323 -2.96 7.02 -30.95
CA TRP A 323 -2.92 5.57 -31.15
C TRP A 323 -2.61 5.17 -32.60
N LYS A 324 -1.35 5.36 -33.01
CA LYS A 324 -0.91 5.07 -34.40
C LYS A 324 -0.87 3.58 -34.76
N LYS A 325 -0.75 2.69 -33.75
CA LYS A 325 -0.68 1.23 -33.93
C LYS A 325 -1.42 0.53 -32.79
N SER A 326 -2.58 -0.02 -33.10
CA SER A 326 -3.40 -0.79 -32.19
C SER A 326 -3.78 -2.12 -32.83
N LYS A 327 -3.89 -3.18 -32.01
CA LYS A 327 -4.41 -4.48 -32.48
C LYS A 327 -5.91 -4.45 -32.76
N ILE A 328 -6.64 -3.56 -32.09
CA ILE A 328 -8.08 -3.35 -32.27
C ILE A 328 -8.28 -2.06 -33.06
N PRO A 329 -8.78 -2.10 -34.31
CA PRO A 329 -8.95 -0.91 -35.13
C PRO A 329 -9.72 0.20 -34.40
N LEU A 330 -9.24 1.44 -34.51
CA LEU A 330 -9.84 2.63 -33.93
C LEU A 330 -10.54 3.45 -35.01
N ALA A 331 -11.79 3.83 -34.77
CA ALA A 331 -12.53 4.71 -35.67
C ALA A 331 -12.00 6.16 -35.57
N LYS A 332 -12.22 6.95 -36.62
CA LYS A 332 -11.75 8.35 -36.67
C LYS A 332 -12.54 9.20 -35.66
N GLY A 333 -11.86 10.01 -34.86
CA GLY A 333 -12.49 10.82 -33.80
C GLY A 333 -12.79 10.04 -32.51
N VAL A 334 -12.18 8.88 -32.34
CA VAL A 334 -12.28 8.07 -31.13
C VAL A 334 -10.93 8.06 -30.43
N LYS A 335 -10.95 8.28 -29.12
CA LYS A 335 -9.78 8.15 -28.24
C LYS A 335 -9.90 6.88 -27.43
N ARG A 336 -8.84 6.09 -27.43
CA ARG A 336 -8.74 4.90 -26.57
C ARG A 336 -8.23 5.27 -25.19
N LEU A 337 -8.91 4.74 -24.18
CA LEU A 337 -8.49 4.71 -22.80
C LEU A 337 -8.21 3.27 -22.41
N ILE A 338 -7.08 3.03 -21.75
CA ILE A 338 -6.70 1.70 -21.27
C ILE A 338 -6.87 1.66 -19.76
N VAL A 339 -7.73 0.76 -19.30
CA VAL A 339 -8.12 0.64 -17.89
C VAL A 339 -7.93 -0.79 -17.37
N GLY A 340 -8.06 -0.97 -16.05
CA GLY A 340 -7.90 -2.27 -15.40
C GLY A 340 -6.45 -2.68 -15.16
N ASN A 341 -5.51 -1.74 -15.25
CA ASN A 341 -4.10 -1.93 -14.92
C ASN A 341 -3.60 -0.80 -14.01
N SER A 342 -2.93 -1.16 -12.90
CA SER A 342 -2.34 -0.20 -11.95
C SER A 342 -0.94 0.30 -12.36
N CYS A 343 -0.47 -0.04 -13.57
CA CYS A 343 0.89 0.22 -14.03
C CYS A 343 0.85 1.18 -15.22
N GLU A 344 1.61 2.27 -15.13
CA GLU A 344 1.69 3.36 -16.11
C GLU A 344 2.18 2.85 -17.46
N LYS A 345 3.14 1.92 -17.45
CA LYS A 345 3.64 1.26 -18.67
C LYS A 345 2.54 0.50 -19.40
N GLY A 346 1.53 0.00 -18.69
CA GLY A 346 0.43 -0.76 -19.28
C GLY A 346 -0.62 0.10 -19.97
N LEU A 347 -0.58 1.43 -19.77
CA LEU A 347 -1.53 2.40 -20.32
C LEU A 347 -1.34 2.68 -21.81
N VAL A 348 -0.38 2.03 -22.46
CA VAL A 348 -0.07 2.16 -23.89
C VAL A 348 0.01 0.80 -24.58
N GLU A 349 -0.17 0.77 -25.89
CA GLU A 349 -0.10 -0.44 -26.72
C GLU A 349 1.27 -0.60 -27.37
N ASP A 350 1.88 0.51 -27.79
CA ASP A 350 3.16 0.51 -28.48
C ASP A 350 4.34 0.47 -27.49
N VAL A 351 5.37 -0.29 -27.87
CA VAL A 351 6.57 -0.46 -27.06
C VAL A 351 7.39 0.83 -26.99
N ASN A 352 7.33 1.69 -28.00
CA ASN A 352 8.04 2.96 -28.03
C ASN A 352 7.40 3.97 -27.08
N ASP A 353 6.08 4.09 -27.06
CA ASP A 353 5.35 4.92 -26.10
C ASP A 353 5.65 4.45 -24.66
N MET A 354 5.70 3.13 -24.45
CA MET A 354 6.09 2.56 -23.16
C MET A 354 7.53 2.92 -22.78
N ARG A 355 8.45 2.96 -23.75
CA ARG A 355 9.84 3.38 -23.52
C ARG A 355 9.93 4.86 -23.15
N GLU A 356 9.08 5.72 -23.70
CA GLU A 356 9.00 7.14 -23.32
C GLU A 356 8.50 7.30 -21.89
N ILE A 357 7.40 6.62 -21.52
CA ILE A 357 6.92 6.57 -20.13
C ILE A 357 8.03 6.07 -19.21
N LYS A 358 8.69 4.97 -19.58
CA LYS A 358 9.81 4.42 -18.81
C LYS A 358 10.95 5.43 -18.68
N LYS A 359 11.30 6.18 -19.73
CA LYS A 359 12.34 7.22 -19.68
C LYS A 359 11.97 8.33 -18.70
N GLY A 360 10.71 8.74 -18.65
CA GLY A 360 10.20 9.69 -17.65
C GLY A 360 10.31 9.14 -16.23
N LEU A 361 9.88 7.90 -16.01
CA LEU A 361 10.00 7.21 -14.72
C LEU A 361 11.48 7.06 -14.29
N ASP A 362 12.36 6.70 -15.23
CA ASP A 362 13.80 6.56 -14.98
C ASP A 362 14.45 7.91 -14.67
N ALA A 363 14.01 9.00 -15.32
CA ALA A 363 14.45 10.36 -15.01
C ALA A 363 14.00 10.80 -13.61
N MET A 364 12.73 10.60 -13.26
CA MET A 364 12.20 10.85 -11.91
C MET A 364 12.93 10.02 -10.85
N LYS A 365 13.24 8.75 -11.14
CA LYS A 365 14.02 7.88 -10.23
C LYS A 365 15.46 8.35 -10.08
N LYS A 366 16.04 8.97 -11.11
CA LYS A 366 17.37 9.57 -11.07
C LYS A 366 17.39 10.85 -10.23
N GLU A 367 16.36 11.69 -10.36
CA GLU A 367 16.19 12.91 -9.56
C GLU A 367 15.85 12.60 -8.09
N ASN A 368 15.11 11.51 -7.86
CA ASN A 368 14.68 11.06 -6.54
C ASN A 368 15.30 9.69 -6.23
N PRO A 369 16.62 9.63 -5.91
CA PRO A 369 17.30 8.37 -5.67
C PRO A 369 16.66 7.61 -4.51
N ASN A 370 16.46 6.31 -4.68
CA ASN A 370 15.94 5.45 -3.62
C ASN A 370 17.03 5.24 -2.55
N MET A 371 16.98 6.08 -1.51
CA MET A 371 17.95 6.05 -0.41
C MET A 371 17.94 4.72 0.35
N ALA A 372 16.82 4.01 0.40
CA ALA A 372 16.75 2.67 0.98
C ALA A 372 17.51 1.64 0.14
N GLU A 373 17.43 1.70 -1.19
CA GLU A 373 18.20 0.85 -2.10
C GLU A 373 19.71 1.13 -1.98
N VAL A 374 20.08 2.42 -1.85
CA VAL A 374 21.47 2.83 -1.62
C VAL A 374 21.98 2.27 -0.29
N GLY A 375 21.24 2.46 0.80
CA GLY A 375 21.58 1.94 2.13
C GLY A 375 21.72 0.42 2.15
N ALA A 376 20.76 -0.30 1.54
CA ALA A 376 20.78 -1.76 1.45
C ALA A 376 22.02 -2.29 0.71
N LYS A 377 22.50 -1.58 -0.33
CA LYS A 377 23.75 -1.92 -1.03
C LYS A 377 24.99 -1.52 -0.24
N ALA A 378 24.95 -0.41 0.49
CA ALA A 378 26.06 0.07 1.30
C ALA A 378 26.33 -0.83 2.53
N ALA A 379 25.30 -1.48 3.07
CA ALA A 379 25.41 -2.35 4.26
C ALA A 379 26.43 -3.49 4.11
N PHE A 380 26.72 -3.93 2.89
CA PHE A 380 27.61 -5.07 2.59
C PHE A 380 28.85 -4.67 1.78
N ARG A 381 29.29 -3.41 1.90
CA ARG A 381 30.56 -2.94 1.34
C ARG A 381 31.64 -2.95 2.42
N SER A 382 32.90 -3.02 1.98
CA SER A 382 34.03 -2.76 2.87
C SER A 382 34.10 -1.28 3.22
N TYR A 383 34.47 -1.02 4.47
CA TYR A 383 34.73 0.32 5.00
C TYR A 383 36.22 0.54 5.31
N SER A 384 37.10 -0.39 4.91
CA SER A 384 38.56 -0.31 5.09
C SER A 384 38.96 0.12 6.51
N PRO A 385 38.54 -0.62 7.54
CA PRO A 385 38.86 -0.27 8.93
C PRO A 385 40.37 -0.42 9.18
N PRO A 386 40.91 0.26 10.22
CA PRO A 386 42.28 0.04 10.66
C PRO A 386 42.53 -1.44 11.01
N LEU A 387 43.69 -1.95 10.59
CA LEU A 387 44.13 -3.29 10.97
C LEU A 387 44.51 -3.29 12.47
N VAL A 388 43.75 -4.02 13.29
CA VAL A 388 44.02 -4.21 14.73
C VAL A 388 44.57 -5.60 15.04
N ALA A 389 44.80 -6.41 14.00
CA ALA A 389 45.40 -7.72 14.14
C ALA A 389 46.83 -7.64 14.67
N ASP A 390 47.15 -8.47 15.67
CA ASP A 390 48.53 -8.63 16.13
C ASP A 390 49.48 -8.95 14.97
N PRO A 391 50.71 -8.39 14.95
CA PRO A 391 51.72 -8.78 13.98
C PRO A 391 52.09 -10.25 14.15
N LEU A 392 52.51 -10.89 13.05
CA LEU A 392 52.99 -12.27 13.11
C LEU A 392 54.16 -12.39 14.11
N PRO A 393 54.20 -13.41 14.98
CA PRO A 393 55.31 -13.62 15.88
C PRO A 393 56.61 -13.79 15.10
N GLN A 394 57.65 -13.01 15.44
CA GLN A 394 58.98 -13.13 14.82
C GLN A 394 59.63 -14.49 15.12
N TYR A 395 59.38 -15.02 16.33
CA TYR A 395 59.92 -16.30 16.78
C TYR A 395 58.80 -17.18 17.36
N ALA A 396 58.84 -18.48 17.05
CA ALA A 396 57.86 -19.45 17.53
C ALA A 396 58.55 -20.76 17.96
N PHE A 397 58.91 -20.85 19.24
CA PHE A 397 59.68 -21.97 19.79
C PHE A 397 58.77 -23.08 20.35
N THR A 398 57.67 -22.70 21.00
CA THR A 398 56.71 -23.66 21.57
C THR A 398 55.68 -24.14 20.55
N ARG A 399 55.10 -25.32 20.77
CA ARG A 399 54.00 -25.86 19.93
C ARG A 399 52.82 -24.87 19.84
N LYS A 400 52.44 -24.24 20.97
CA LYS A 400 51.38 -23.23 21.02
C LYS A 400 51.71 -21.98 20.18
N GLN A 401 52.95 -21.50 20.21
CA GLN A 401 53.36 -20.35 19.39
C GLN A 401 53.36 -20.68 17.89
N LYS A 402 53.83 -21.87 17.51
CA LYS A 402 53.81 -22.34 16.11
C LYS A 402 52.37 -22.48 15.59
N GLU A 403 51.48 -23.02 16.42
CA GLU A 403 50.05 -23.14 16.10
C GLU A 403 49.37 -21.78 15.98
N ARG A 404 49.63 -20.85 16.91
CA ARG A 404 49.13 -19.47 16.83
C ARG A 404 49.60 -18.79 15.54
N ALA A 405 50.88 -18.85 15.21
CA ALA A 405 51.41 -18.26 13.98
C ALA A 405 50.78 -18.86 12.71
N ARG A 406 50.52 -20.19 12.70
CA ARG A 406 49.79 -20.86 11.61
C ARG A 406 48.36 -20.31 11.46
N LEU A 407 47.63 -20.19 12.57
CA LEU A 407 46.26 -19.67 12.55
C LEU A 407 46.19 -18.20 12.13
N MET A 408 47.16 -17.37 12.57
CA MET A 408 47.26 -15.97 12.15
C MET A 408 47.54 -15.84 10.64
N LYS A 409 48.43 -16.68 10.09
CA LYS A 409 48.70 -16.70 8.64
C LYS A 409 47.48 -17.12 7.82
N ARG A 410 46.64 -18.02 8.34
CA ARG A 410 45.42 -18.50 7.66
C ARG A 410 44.35 -17.42 7.49
N ARG A 411 44.36 -16.32 8.26
CA ARG A 411 43.32 -15.28 8.20
C ARG A 411 43.15 -14.69 6.81
N LYS A 412 44.25 -14.50 6.07
CA LYS A 412 44.22 -13.96 4.70
C LYS A 412 43.53 -14.90 3.69
N ASP A 413 43.47 -16.19 4.01
CA ASP A 413 42.93 -17.24 3.15
C ASP A 413 41.50 -17.65 3.57
N LEU A 414 41.06 -17.23 4.76
CA LEU A 414 39.76 -17.59 5.33
C LEU A 414 38.62 -16.93 4.56
N ARG A 415 37.64 -17.72 4.12
CA ARG A 415 36.46 -17.23 3.39
C ARG A 415 35.18 -17.43 4.18
N ILE A 416 34.47 -16.34 4.42
CA ILE A 416 33.28 -16.31 5.27
C ILE A 416 32.07 -15.98 4.41
N GLY A 417 31.09 -16.88 4.36
CA GLY A 417 29.79 -16.65 3.77
C GLY A 417 28.87 -15.89 4.73
N VAL A 418 28.23 -14.83 4.29
CA VAL A 418 27.29 -14.03 5.11
C VAL A 418 25.96 -13.88 4.38
N PRO A 419 24.83 -14.38 4.92
CA PRO A 419 23.55 -14.28 4.24
C PRO A 419 22.98 -12.85 4.35
N ARG A 420 22.51 -12.27 3.23
CA ARG A 420 21.81 -10.97 3.18
C ARG A 420 20.37 -11.10 3.67
N ILE A 421 20.19 -11.31 4.97
CA ILE A 421 18.88 -11.53 5.59
C ILE A 421 18.69 -10.70 6.85
N LEU A 422 17.44 -10.31 7.14
CA LEU A 422 17.01 -9.83 8.46
C LEU A 422 17.95 -8.73 9.03
N ASN A 423 18.34 -8.88 10.30
CA ASN A 423 19.19 -7.96 11.04
C ASN A 423 20.57 -7.76 10.41
N MET A 424 21.02 -8.64 9.50
CA MET A 424 22.30 -8.45 8.81
C MET A 424 22.33 -7.16 8.00
N TYR A 425 21.20 -6.64 7.53
CA TYR A 425 21.19 -5.32 6.88
C TYR A 425 21.57 -4.16 7.82
N SER A 426 21.36 -4.32 9.12
CA SER A 426 21.74 -3.32 10.14
C SER A 426 23.16 -3.55 10.66
N VAL A 427 23.56 -4.81 10.87
CA VAL A 427 24.83 -5.13 11.56
C VAL A 427 25.98 -5.56 10.64
N ALA A 428 25.72 -5.80 9.35
CA ALA A 428 26.77 -6.21 8.42
C ALA A 428 27.95 -5.22 8.36
N PRO A 429 27.76 -3.88 8.42
CA PRO A 429 28.90 -2.97 8.49
C PRO A 429 29.83 -3.24 9.67
N ILE A 430 29.27 -3.53 10.86
CA ILE A 430 30.03 -3.83 12.07
C ILE A 430 30.80 -5.14 11.91
N PHE A 431 30.14 -6.23 11.48
CA PHE A 431 30.80 -7.52 11.35
C PHE A 431 31.81 -7.56 10.21
N SER A 432 31.53 -6.88 9.10
CA SER A 432 32.48 -6.79 7.98
C SER A 432 33.73 -6.02 8.41
N ALA A 433 33.55 -4.88 9.07
CA ALA A 433 34.66 -4.12 9.64
C ALA A 433 35.43 -4.94 10.70
N TYR A 434 34.74 -5.69 11.54
CA TYR A 434 35.37 -6.57 12.53
C TYR A 434 36.28 -7.62 11.88
N PHE A 435 35.80 -8.33 10.85
CA PHE A 435 36.61 -9.33 10.17
C PHE A 435 37.77 -8.71 9.39
N GLU A 436 37.54 -7.59 8.71
CA GLU A 436 38.58 -6.84 8.00
C GLU A 436 39.68 -6.35 8.96
N ALA A 437 39.30 -5.77 10.10
CA ALA A 437 40.24 -5.28 11.12
C ALA A 437 41.08 -6.41 11.73
N LEU A 438 40.58 -7.66 11.71
CA LEU A 438 41.32 -8.85 12.13
C LEU A 438 42.27 -9.41 11.05
N GLY A 439 42.28 -8.84 9.85
CA GLY A 439 43.16 -9.22 8.75
C GLY A 439 42.54 -10.22 7.76
N ILE A 440 41.21 -10.33 7.71
CA ILE A 440 40.49 -11.07 6.66
C ILE A 440 40.22 -10.09 5.51
N PRO A 441 40.70 -10.35 4.28
CA PRO A 441 40.46 -9.46 3.15
C PRO A 441 38.97 -9.31 2.84
N ALA A 442 38.55 -8.11 2.45
CA ALA A 442 37.15 -7.82 2.13
C ALA A 442 36.59 -8.73 1.03
N GLU A 443 37.41 -9.10 0.04
CA GLU A 443 37.03 -10.03 -1.05
C GLU A 443 36.73 -11.46 -0.56
N ASN A 444 37.14 -11.80 0.66
CA ASN A 444 36.86 -13.09 1.28
C ASN A 444 35.59 -13.08 2.15
N LEU A 445 34.96 -11.92 2.32
CA LEU A 445 33.61 -11.79 2.88
C LEU A 445 32.59 -11.94 1.74
N VAL A 446 32.02 -13.14 1.61
CA VAL A 446 31.14 -13.51 0.50
C VAL A 446 29.70 -13.40 0.94
N TYR A 447 28.98 -12.41 0.41
CA TYR A 447 27.58 -12.21 0.72
C TYR A 447 26.67 -12.96 -0.25
N SER A 448 25.58 -13.57 0.22
CA SER A 448 24.58 -14.20 -0.64
C SER A 448 23.91 -13.18 -1.56
N ASP A 449 23.49 -13.57 -2.76
CA ASP A 449 22.90 -12.64 -3.73
C ASP A 449 21.65 -11.92 -3.17
N PHE A 450 21.29 -10.78 -3.74
CA PHE A 450 20.04 -10.11 -3.39
C PHE A 450 18.85 -11.02 -3.69
N THR A 451 17.82 -10.95 -2.83
CA THR A 451 16.63 -11.79 -2.96
C THR A 451 16.01 -11.64 -4.35
N SER A 452 15.80 -12.77 -5.02
CA SER A 452 15.13 -12.86 -6.31
C SER A 452 14.17 -14.04 -6.30
N GLU A 453 13.20 -14.03 -7.21
CA GLU A 453 12.26 -15.14 -7.37
C GLU A 453 12.99 -16.47 -7.63
N THR A 454 14.05 -16.44 -8.43
CA THR A 454 14.89 -17.61 -8.72
C THR A 454 15.57 -18.14 -7.45
N LEU A 455 16.25 -17.25 -6.70
CA LEU A 455 16.93 -17.60 -5.45
C LEU A 455 15.94 -18.23 -4.46
N TYR A 456 14.76 -17.62 -4.31
CA TYR A 456 13.70 -18.15 -3.45
C TYR A 456 13.24 -19.54 -3.89
N LYS A 457 12.87 -19.70 -5.17
CA LYS A 457 12.38 -20.98 -5.73
C LYS A 457 13.39 -22.12 -5.61
N GLU A 458 14.67 -21.83 -5.73
CA GLU A 458 15.72 -22.83 -5.61
C GLU A 458 15.88 -23.32 -4.16
N GLY A 459 15.89 -22.40 -3.19
CA GLY A 459 16.13 -22.77 -1.80
C GLY A 459 14.90 -23.15 -0.98
N ALA A 460 13.71 -22.64 -1.32
CA ALA A 460 12.47 -22.91 -0.58
C ALA A 460 12.05 -24.40 -0.60
N LYS A 461 12.65 -25.22 -1.47
CA LYS A 461 12.40 -26.67 -1.55
C LYS A 461 12.93 -27.46 -0.36
N ARG A 462 13.77 -26.86 0.49
CA ARG A 462 14.47 -27.55 1.58
C ARG A 462 13.73 -27.52 2.92
N GLY A 463 12.70 -26.70 3.04
CA GLY A 463 11.95 -26.53 4.26
C GLY A 463 11.18 -25.22 4.24
N ALA A 464 10.34 -25.05 5.26
CA ALA A 464 9.52 -23.85 5.43
C ALA A 464 9.79 -23.21 6.78
N ILE A 465 9.87 -21.88 6.80
CA ILE A 465 9.88 -21.08 8.03
C ILE A 465 8.61 -20.23 7.97
N ASP A 466 7.51 -20.68 8.58
CA ASP A 466 6.18 -20.09 8.32
C ASP A 466 5.74 -18.78 9.04
N PRO A 467 6.46 -18.16 9.99
CA PRO A 467 5.94 -16.97 10.67
C PRO A 467 6.00 -15.65 9.87
N CYS A 468 7.04 -15.37 9.07
CA CYS A 468 7.11 -14.11 8.30
C CYS A 468 7.95 -14.20 7.01
N PHE A 469 7.62 -13.36 6.02
CA PHE A 469 8.34 -13.36 4.74
C PHE A 469 9.87 -13.11 4.87
N PRO A 470 10.34 -12.19 5.73
CA PRO A 470 11.78 -11.98 5.92
C PRO A 470 12.53 -13.19 6.50
N SER A 471 11.89 -14.03 7.33
CA SER A 471 12.52 -15.26 7.84
C SER A 471 12.45 -16.40 6.81
N LYS A 472 11.39 -16.45 5.98
CA LYS A 472 11.22 -17.42 4.88
C LYS A 472 12.39 -17.44 3.90
N VAL A 473 12.99 -16.27 3.66
CA VAL A 473 14.13 -16.16 2.73
C VAL A 473 15.46 -16.65 3.33
N GLY A 474 15.53 -16.93 4.64
CA GLY A 474 16.72 -17.43 5.33
C GLY A 474 17.32 -18.68 4.69
N ILE A 475 16.50 -19.73 4.50
CA ILE A 475 16.91 -20.99 3.86
C ILE A 475 17.40 -20.72 2.43
N PRO A 476 16.67 -19.97 1.57
CA PRO A 476 17.16 -19.59 0.26
C PRO A 476 18.49 -18.85 0.20
N HIS A 477 18.76 -17.93 1.12
CA HIS A 477 20.04 -17.21 1.13
C HIS A 477 21.22 -18.11 1.55
N VAL A 478 21.02 -19.02 2.50
CA VAL A 478 22.05 -20.02 2.85
C VAL A 478 22.21 -21.07 1.76
N HIS A 479 21.13 -21.47 1.09
CA HIS A 479 21.18 -22.31 -0.11
C HIS A 479 22.05 -21.66 -1.20
N ASN A 480 21.86 -20.36 -1.46
CA ASN A 480 22.68 -19.62 -2.42
C ASN A 480 24.18 -19.63 -2.03
N LEU A 481 24.50 -19.43 -0.74
CA LEU A 481 25.89 -19.54 -0.27
C LEU A 481 26.49 -20.94 -0.50
N LEU A 482 25.75 -22.01 -0.16
CA LEU A 482 26.24 -23.38 -0.24
C LEU A 482 26.30 -23.93 -1.68
N TYR A 483 25.27 -23.68 -2.49
CA TYR A 483 25.11 -24.34 -3.79
C TYR A 483 25.54 -23.47 -4.97
N VAL A 484 25.69 -22.15 -4.78
CA VAL A 484 26.17 -21.23 -5.82
C VAL A 484 27.58 -20.73 -5.49
N HIS A 485 27.78 -20.12 -4.32
CA HIS A 485 29.07 -19.48 -4.00
C HIS A 485 30.14 -20.49 -3.57
N HIS A 486 29.84 -21.37 -2.61
CA HIS A 486 30.77 -22.39 -2.11
C HIS A 486 31.15 -23.39 -3.21
N LYS A 487 30.21 -23.74 -4.11
CA LYS A 487 30.49 -24.59 -5.28
C LYS A 487 31.54 -23.98 -6.23
N LYS A 488 31.56 -22.66 -6.40
CA LYS A 488 32.53 -21.96 -7.27
C LYS A 488 33.90 -21.84 -6.61
N LYS A 489 33.93 -21.41 -5.35
CA LYS A 489 35.15 -21.33 -4.53
C LYS A 489 34.73 -21.66 -3.09
N PRO A 490 35.35 -22.64 -2.41
CA PRO A 490 34.92 -23.08 -1.10
C PRO A 490 34.88 -21.95 -0.06
N LEU A 491 33.85 -21.96 0.78
CA LEU A 491 33.72 -21.16 1.99
C LEU A 491 34.18 -22.00 3.18
N ASP A 492 34.96 -21.41 4.08
CA ASP A 492 35.38 -22.07 5.33
C ASP A 492 34.26 -22.04 6.38
N ILE A 493 33.50 -20.94 6.42
CA ILE A 493 32.50 -20.66 7.47
C ILE A 493 31.30 -19.97 6.82
N ILE A 494 30.08 -20.27 7.27
CA ILE A 494 28.92 -19.39 7.08
C ILE A 494 28.64 -18.71 8.42
N PHE A 495 28.75 -17.38 8.43
CA PHE A 495 28.49 -16.55 9.59
C PHE A 495 27.07 -15.99 9.52
N CYS A 496 26.19 -16.53 10.39
CA CYS A 496 24.80 -16.14 10.51
C CYS A 496 24.45 -16.06 12.01
N PRO A 497 24.74 -14.93 12.69
CA PRO A 497 24.59 -14.81 14.13
C PRO A 497 23.12 -14.67 14.54
N MET A 498 22.77 -15.18 15.72
CA MET A 498 21.54 -14.82 16.42
C MET A 498 21.78 -13.51 17.17
N LEU A 499 20.96 -12.49 16.91
CA LEU A 499 21.13 -11.15 17.46
C LEU A 499 19.89 -10.79 18.26
N ASP A 500 19.97 -10.91 19.58
CA ASP A 500 18.87 -10.61 20.49
C ASP A 500 18.69 -9.09 20.71
N ASP A 501 19.80 -8.36 20.80
CA ASP A 501 19.81 -6.92 21.02
C ASP A 501 20.25 -6.16 19.76
N LEU A 502 19.50 -5.10 19.42
CA LEU A 502 19.80 -4.18 18.32
C LEU A 502 19.88 -2.75 18.86
N PRO A 503 21.06 -2.35 19.38
CA PRO A 503 21.25 -1.01 19.92
C PRO A 503 20.82 0.07 18.92
N SER A 504 20.15 1.10 19.41
CA SER A 504 19.66 2.21 18.60
C SER A 504 19.92 3.54 19.32
N ASP A 505 20.10 4.61 18.55
CA ASP A 505 20.25 5.98 19.08
C ASP A 505 18.93 6.55 19.63
N LEU A 506 17.82 5.81 19.51
CA LEU A 506 16.52 6.18 20.04
C LEU A 506 16.57 6.25 21.56
N LYS A 507 16.26 7.43 22.11
CA LYS A 507 16.16 7.69 23.55
C LYS A 507 14.74 7.44 24.04
N PHE A 508 14.60 7.15 25.34
CA PHE A 508 13.30 6.95 26.02
C PHE A 508 12.47 5.75 25.53
N VAL A 509 13.13 4.71 25.03
CA VAL A 509 12.46 3.43 24.72
C VAL A 509 12.49 2.47 25.92
N GLN A 510 11.59 1.50 25.95
CA GLN A 510 11.57 0.47 27.00
C GLN A 510 12.71 -0.55 26.84
N ASP A 511 13.01 -0.96 25.62
CA ASP A 511 14.11 -1.90 25.30
C ASP A 511 14.44 -1.87 23.79
N HIS A 512 15.54 -2.51 23.40
CA HIS A 512 16.05 -2.62 22.02
C HIS A 512 16.18 -4.08 21.56
N ARG A 513 15.11 -4.87 21.70
CA ARG A 513 15.08 -6.30 21.37
C ARG A 513 14.72 -6.57 19.91
N ALA A 514 15.34 -7.57 19.32
CA ALA A 514 14.94 -8.14 18.05
C ALA A 514 13.73 -9.08 18.21
N CYS A 515 12.97 -9.25 17.12
CA CYS A 515 11.86 -10.20 17.09
C CYS A 515 12.37 -11.64 17.35
N PRO A 516 11.78 -12.42 18.28
CA PRO A 516 12.23 -13.79 18.58
C PRO A 516 12.29 -14.72 17.35
N THR A 517 11.39 -14.53 16.38
CA THR A 517 11.43 -15.23 15.09
C THR A 517 12.70 -14.91 14.30
N VAL A 518 13.12 -13.65 14.30
CA VAL A 518 14.34 -13.20 13.61
C VAL A 518 15.58 -13.72 14.35
N VAL A 519 15.59 -13.66 15.68
CA VAL A 519 16.68 -14.16 16.52
C VAL A 519 16.92 -15.65 16.26
N THR A 520 15.86 -16.46 16.17
CA THR A 520 15.95 -17.92 16.01
C THR A 520 16.05 -18.39 14.56
N THR A 521 15.94 -17.49 13.58
CA THR A 521 16.05 -17.85 12.15
C THR A 521 17.35 -18.60 11.82
N PRO A 522 18.55 -18.22 12.32
CA PRO A 522 19.77 -18.98 12.05
C PRO A 522 19.69 -20.45 12.44
N GLU A 523 19.06 -20.78 13.57
CA GLU A 523 18.87 -22.17 14.02
C GLU A 523 17.86 -22.92 13.14
N ALA A 524 16.74 -22.29 12.81
CA ALA A 524 15.76 -22.87 11.89
C ALA A 524 16.37 -23.14 10.50
N VAL A 525 17.20 -22.22 10.02
CA VAL A 525 17.94 -22.38 8.76
C VAL A 525 18.94 -23.52 8.88
N LYS A 526 19.74 -23.58 9.95
CA LYS A 526 20.70 -24.67 10.19
C LYS A 526 20.02 -26.04 10.18
N ALA A 527 18.89 -26.18 10.88
CA ALA A 527 18.09 -27.41 10.92
C ALA A 527 17.65 -27.87 9.52
N ALA A 528 17.39 -26.94 8.58
CA ALA A 528 17.04 -27.27 7.20
C ALA A 528 18.21 -27.81 6.35
N PHE A 529 19.45 -27.72 6.84
CA PHE A 529 20.65 -28.21 6.15
C PHE A 529 21.36 -29.36 6.88
N THR A 530 21.03 -29.61 8.14
CA THR A 530 21.56 -30.74 8.94
C THR A 530 20.56 -31.89 8.96
N LYS A 531 21.03 -33.13 8.77
CA LYS A 531 20.19 -34.33 8.97
C LYS A 531 20.26 -34.80 10.43
N GLU A 532 19.28 -35.59 10.88
CA GLU A 532 19.44 -36.33 12.14
C GLU A 532 20.68 -37.24 12.04
N GLY A 533 21.69 -36.96 12.87
CA GLY A 533 22.93 -37.73 12.94
C GLY A 533 24.18 -37.07 12.34
N ASP A 534 24.10 -35.85 11.80
CA ASP A 534 25.27 -35.00 11.46
C ASP A 534 25.96 -34.40 12.70
#